data_AF-A0A182B7U8-F1
#
_entry.id   AF-A0A182B7U8-F1
#
_cell.length_a   1.000
_cell.length_b   1.000
_cell.length_c   1.000
_cell.angle_alpha   90.00
_cell.angle_beta   90.00
_cell.angle_gamma   90.00
#
_symmetry.space_group_name_H-M   'P 1'
#
loop_
_entity.id
_entity.type
_entity.pdbx_description
1 polymer ?
#
loop_
_entity_poly.entity_id
_entity_poly.type
_entity_poly.pdbx_seq_one_letter_code
_entity_poly.pdbx_strand_id
1 'polypeptide(L)'
;DMVVELMTSAGFFNIGDFIPSIAWMDLQGIEGGMKKLHKKFDVLITKMIKQHAATARERKGKPDFLDVVMANSELSEGERLTVINIKALLLNLFTAGTDTSSSILEWALAEMLMNPKIFKRAHEEMDRVIGRNRRLQESDIPKLPYLQAICKESMRKHPSTPL
;
A
#
# COMPACT_ATOMS: atom_id res chain seq x y z
N ASP A 1 -9.16 5.62 5.78
CA ASP A 1 -10.57 5.62 5.31
C ASP A 1 -10.71 5.15 3.86
N MET A 2 -10.28 5.92 2.84
CA MET A 2 -10.51 5.53 1.44
C MET A 2 -9.86 4.19 1.01
N VAL A 3 -8.66 3.89 1.48
CA VAL A 3 -7.99 2.60 1.19
C VAL A 3 -8.74 1.44 1.83
N VAL A 4 -9.15 1.58 3.09
CA VAL A 4 -9.96 0.58 3.80
C VAL A 4 -11.31 0.38 3.11
N GLU A 5 -11.98 1.47 2.72
CA GLU A 5 -13.25 1.44 1.96
C GLU A 5 -13.08 0.67 0.63
N LEU A 6 -11.95 0.87 -0.06
CA LEU A 6 -11.63 0.17 -1.31
C LEU A 6 -11.44 -1.32 -1.07
N MET A 7 -10.57 -1.70 -0.14
CA MET A 7 -10.24 -3.12 0.10
C MET A 7 -11.43 -3.88 0.67
N THR A 8 -12.25 -3.24 1.51
CA THR A 8 -13.51 -3.82 2.00
C THR A 8 -14.48 -4.05 0.86
N SER A 9 -14.65 -3.06 -0.03
CA SER A 9 -15.56 -3.17 -1.17
C SER A 9 -15.09 -4.22 -2.18
N ALA A 10 -13.78 -4.32 -2.41
CA ALA A 10 -13.18 -5.30 -3.31
C ALA A 10 -13.33 -6.75 -2.80
N GLY A 11 -13.43 -6.93 -1.48
CA GLY A 11 -13.68 -8.23 -0.85
C GLY A 11 -15.16 -8.65 -0.83
N PHE A 12 -16.10 -7.80 -1.24
CA PHE A 12 -17.50 -8.15 -1.24
C PHE A 12 -17.84 -9.10 -2.39
N PHE A 13 -18.67 -10.11 -2.07
CA PHE A 13 -19.34 -10.90 -3.08
C PHE A 13 -20.29 -10.00 -3.87
N ASN A 14 -20.08 -9.86 -5.17
CA ASN A 14 -20.93 -9.09 -6.07
C ASN A 14 -21.69 -10.02 -7.02
N ILE A 15 -23.01 -10.10 -6.87
CA ILE A 15 -23.90 -10.95 -7.69
C ILE A 15 -23.73 -10.66 -9.18
N GLY A 16 -23.49 -9.39 -9.55
CA GLY A 16 -23.29 -8.99 -10.95
C GLY A 16 -22.08 -9.64 -11.62
N ASP A 17 -21.05 -10.00 -10.85
CA ASP A 17 -19.85 -10.66 -11.36
C ASP A 17 -20.09 -12.16 -11.68
N PHE A 18 -21.08 -12.78 -11.03
CA PHE A 18 -21.45 -14.19 -11.23
C PHE A 18 -22.65 -14.37 -12.18
N ILE A 19 -23.56 -13.39 -12.23
CA ILE A 19 -24.76 -13.41 -13.07
C ILE A 19 -24.79 -12.13 -13.94
N PRO A 20 -24.07 -12.11 -15.07
CA PRO A 20 -23.91 -10.91 -15.89
C PRO A 20 -25.24 -10.33 -16.43
N SER A 21 -26.28 -11.16 -16.58
CA SER A 21 -27.60 -10.72 -17.09
C SER A 21 -28.33 -9.73 -16.17
N ILE A 22 -28.00 -9.70 -14.88
CA ILE A 22 -28.58 -8.77 -13.89
C ILE A 22 -27.57 -7.75 -13.35
N ALA A 23 -26.32 -7.76 -13.84
CA ALA A 23 -25.25 -6.90 -13.35
C ALA A 23 -25.60 -5.40 -13.43
N TRP A 24 -26.31 -4.99 -14.49
CA TRP A 24 -26.74 -3.60 -14.69
C TRP A 24 -27.63 -3.04 -13.58
N MET A 25 -28.28 -3.91 -12.78
CA MET A 25 -29.15 -3.49 -11.70
C MET A 25 -28.38 -3.02 -10.46
N ASP A 26 -27.11 -3.41 -10.31
CA ASP A 26 -26.28 -3.14 -9.12
C ASP A 26 -27.05 -3.39 -7.80
N LEU A 27 -27.63 -4.59 -7.67
CA LEU A 27 -28.56 -4.94 -6.57
C LEU A 27 -27.98 -4.70 -5.16
N GLN A 28 -26.64 -4.78 -5.03
CA GLN A 28 -25.92 -4.58 -3.78
C GLN A 28 -25.36 -3.16 -3.64
N GLY A 29 -25.48 -2.30 -4.66
CA GLY A 29 -24.94 -0.94 -4.68
C GLY A 29 -23.41 -0.86 -4.69
N ILE A 30 -22.72 -1.98 -4.96
CA ILE A 30 -21.27 -2.10 -4.90
C ILE A 30 -20.64 -1.29 -6.02
N GLU A 31 -21.16 -1.40 -7.24
CA GLU A 31 -20.61 -0.68 -8.39
C GLU A 31 -20.79 0.84 -8.22
N GLY A 32 -21.98 1.27 -7.77
CA GLY A 32 -22.26 2.66 -7.43
C GLY A 32 -21.37 3.20 -6.32
N GLY A 33 -21.10 2.39 -5.29
CA GLY A 33 -20.14 2.69 -4.22
C GLY A 33 -18.72 2.87 -4.74
N MET A 34 -18.22 1.91 -5.52
CA MET A 34 -16.89 1.96 -6.14
C MET A 34 -16.73 3.17 -7.06
N LYS A 35 -17.75 3.54 -7.84
CA LYS A 35 -17.73 4.75 -8.66
C LYS A 35 -17.59 6.03 -7.83
N LYS A 36 -18.28 6.12 -6.68
CA LYS A 36 -18.13 7.25 -5.75
C LYS A 36 -16.73 7.29 -5.14
N LEU A 37 -16.19 6.14 -4.73
CA LEU A 37 -14.86 6.03 -4.17
C LEU A 37 -13.77 6.37 -5.20
N HIS A 38 -13.91 5.89 -6.43
CA HIS A 38 -13.02 6.22 -7.55
C HIS A 38 -12.96 7.73 -7.79
N LYS A 39 -14.10 8.44 -7.73
CA LYS A 39 -14.12 9.91 -7.83
C LYS A 39 -13.31 10.59 -6.70
N LYS A 40 -13.39 10.09 -5.47
CA LYS A 40 -12.59 10.62 -4.35
C LYS A 40 -11.08 10.46 -4.63
N PHE A 41 -10.66 9.27 -5.09
CA PHE A 41 -9.27 9.01 -5.47
C PHE A 41 -8.82 9.88 -6.65
N ASP A 42 -9.65 10.02 -7.68
CA ASP A 42 -9.34 10.84 -8.84
C ASP A 42 -9.09 12.31 -8.47
N VAL A 43 -9.93 12.88 -7.60
CA VAL A 43 -9.76 14.25 -7.08
C VAL A 43 -8.44 14.39 -6.32
N LEU A 44 -8.14 13.45 -5.42
CA LEU A 44 -6.92 13.46 -4.61
C LEU A 44 -5.67 13.35 -5.48
N ILE A 45 -5.63 12.37 -6.39
CA ILE A 45 -4.47 12.13 -7.25
C ILE A 45 -4.29 13.28 -8.24
N THR A 46 -5.38 13.81 -8.82
CA THR A 46 -5.31 15.00 -9.68
C THR A 46 -4.72 16.20 -8.95
N LYS A 47 -5.10 16.40 -7.68
CA LYS A 47 -4.53 17.46 -6.85
C LYS A 47 -3.03 17.25 -6.64
N MET A 48 -2.60 16.02 -6.34
CA MET A 48 -1.18 15.68 -6.18
C MET A 48 -0.39 15.98 -7.47
N ILE A 49 -0.87 15.53 -8.63
CA ILE A 49 -0.23 15.80 -9.93
C ILE A 49 -0.09 17.31 -10.18
N LYS A 50 -1.16 18.09 -9.95
CA LYS A 50 -1.12 19.55 -10.12
C LYS A 50 -0.11 20.23 -9.18
N GLN A 51 -0.08 19.80 -7.92
CA GLN A 51 0.91 20.29 -6.96
C GLN A 51 2.32 19.94 -7.40
N HIS A 52 2.53 18.74 -7.93
CA HIS A 52 3.84 18.34 -8.42
C HIS A 52 4.27 19.16 -9.64
N ALA A 53 3.39 19.37 -10.62
CA ALA A 53 3.68 20.26 -11.74
C ALA A 53 4.03 21.69 -11.29
N ALA A 54 3.32 22.23 -10.29
CA ALA A 54 3.53 23.59 -9.80
C ALA A 54 4.87 23.78 -9.07
N THR A 55 5.31 22.79 -8.28
CA THR A 55 6.56 22.88 -7.50
C THR A 55 7.71 22.08 -8.12
N ALA A 56 7.62 21.75 -9.41
CA ALA A 56 8.63 20.96 -10.14
C ALA A 56 10.05 21.56 -10.04
N ARG A 57 10.18 22.90 -9.98
CA ARG A 57 11.48 23.58 -9.84
C ARG A 57 12.14 23.33 -8.49
N GLU A 58 11.34 23.22 -7.42
CA GLU A 58 11.82 23.01 -6.05
C GLU A 58 12.29 21.56 -5.85
N ARG A 59 11.68 20.60 -6.56
CA ARG A 59 12.00 19.17 -6.44
C ARG A 59 13.11 18.65 -7.37
N LYS A 60 13.68 19.49 -8.25
CA LYS A 60 14.74 19.08 -9.20
C LYS A 60 15.94 18.37 -8.55
N GLY A 61 16.25 18.64 -7.28
CA GLY A 61 17.37 18.01 -6.57
C GLY A 61 17.05 16.67 -5.90
N LYS A 62 15.76 16.34 -5.72
CA LYS A 62 15.28 15.12 -5.03
C LYS A 62 13.91 14.71 -5.62
N PRO A 63 13.87 14.23 -6.87
CA PRO A 63 12.62 13.81 -7.48
C PRO A 63 12.05 12.60 -6.75
N ASP A 64 10.73 12.55 -6.60
CA ASP A 64 10.04 11.37 -6.10
C ASP A 64 9.48 10.51 -7.25
N PHE A 65 8.79 9.43 -6.89
CA PHE A 65 8.19 8.50 -7.85
C PHE A 65 7.24 9.20 -8.83
N LEU A 66 6.45 10.17 -8.37
CA LEU A 66 5.49 10.88 -9.22
C LEU A 66 6.23 11.78 -10.21
N ASP A 67 7.27 12.49 -9.76
CA ASP A 67 8.11 13.30 -10.66
C ASP A 67 8.74 12.44 -11.77
N VAL A 68 9.23 11.25 -11.43
CA VAL A 68 9.84 10.31 -12.40
C VAL A 68 8.82 9.78 -13.41
N VAL A 69 7.63 9.42 -12.95
CA VAL A 69 6.55 8.92 -13.82
C VAL A 69 6.01 10.02 -14.72
N MET A 70 5.91 11.26 -14.23
CA MET A 70 5.53 12.42 -15.05
C MET A 70 6.61 12.78 -16.08
N ALA A 71 7.89 12.67 -15.75
CA ALA A 71 8.96 12.91 -16.73
C ALA A 71 8.88 11.92 -17.92
N ASN A 72 8.42 10.68 -17.69
CA ASN A 72 8.24 9.68 -18.74
C ASN A 72 7.06 9.97 -19.67
N SER A 73 6.07 10.78 -19.27
CA SER A 73 5.00 11.22 -20.19
C SER A 73 5.47 12.30 -21.17
N GLU A 74 6.49 13.07 -20.79
CA GLU A 74 7.02 14.20 -21.57
C GLU A 74 8.22 13.81 -22.46
N LEU A 75 9.07 12.89 -22.01
CA LEU A 75 10.42 12.69 -22.56
C LEU A 75 10.61 11.41 -23.40
N SER A 76 9.62 10.51 -23.52
CA SER A 76 9.82 9.26 -24.26
C SER A 76 9.56 9.40 -25.78
N GLU A 77 10.49 8.89 -26.57
CA GLU A 77 10.34 8.66 -28.02
C GLU A 77 9.52 7.38 -28.33
N GLY A 78 9.09 6.64 -27.29
CA GLY A 78 8.28 5.42 -27.37
C GLY A 78 6.84 5.59 -26.86
N GLU A 79 6.24 4.53 -26.30
CA GLU A 79 4.93 4.62 -25.64
C GLU A 79 4.99 5.61 -24.46
N ARG A 80 4.14 6.63 -24.52
CA ARG A 80 4.03 7.66 -23.48
C ARG A 80 2.98 7.28 -22.47
N LEU A 81 3.31 7.43 -21.19
CA LEU A 81 2.33 7.28 -20.13
C LEU A 81 1.29 8.39 -20.22
N THR A 82 0.03 8.04 -20.45
CA THR A 82 -1.06 9.02 -20.38
C THR A 82 -1.31 9.42 -18.94
N VAL A 83 -1.94 10.57 -18.72
CA VAL A 83 -2.37 11.00 -17.38
C VAL A 83 -3.26 9.94 -16.70
N ILE A 84 -4.05 9.20 -17.47
CA ILE A 84 -4.87 8.09 -16.96
C ILE A 84 -3.98 6.97 -16.44
N ASN A 85 -2.92 6.58 -17.17
CA ASN A 85 -1.98 5.56 -16.72
C ASN A 85 -1.25 6.01 -15.44
N ILE A 86 -0.81 7.27 -15.38
CA ILE A 86 -0.15 7.82 -14.19
C ILE A 86 -1.09 7.74 -12.98
N LYS A 87 -2.35 8.17 -13.14
CA LYS A 87 -3.35 8.10 -12.06
C LYS A 87 -3.58 6.66 -11.60
N ALA A 88 -3.71 5.73 -12.54
CA ALA A 88 -3.90 4.31 -12.22
C ALA A 88 -2.70 3.71 -11.48
N LEU A 89 -1.48 4.03 -11.90
CA LEU A 89 -0.25 3.59 -11.23
C LEU A 89 -0.18 4.10 -9.78
N LEU A 90 -0.50 5.38 -9.57
CA LEU A 90 -0.53 5.95 -8.22
C LEU A 90 -1.60 5.31 -7.35
N LEU A 91 -2.81 5.12 -7.87
CA LEU A 91 -3.88 4.44 -7.15
C LEU A 91 -3.44 3.04 -6.72
N ASN A 92 -2.86 2.26 -7.63
CA ASN A 92 -2.38 0.92 -7.34
C ASN A 92 -1.27 0.93 -6.28
N LEU A 93 -0.27 1.80 -6.43
CA LEU A 93 0.84 1.90 -5.48
C LEU A 93 0.38 2.29 -4.08
N PHE A 94 -0.48 3.30 -3.95
CA PHE A 94 -0.98 3.74 -2.65
C PHE A 94 -1.83 2.68 -1.96
N THR A 95 -2.71 2.01 -2.70
CA THR A 95 -3.65 1.04 -2.13
C THR A 95 -2.92 -0.24 -1.74
N ALA A 96 -2.15 -0.82 -2.66
CA ALA A 96 -1.36 -2.02 -2.38
C ALA A 96 -0.29 -1.77 -1.30
N GLY A 97 0.46 -0.67 -1.38
CA GLY A 97 1.53 -0.38 -0.42
C GLY A 97 1.04 -0.09 1.00
N THR A 98 -0.15 0.51 1.14
CA THR A 98 -0.69 0.87 2.46
C THR A 98 -1.35 -0.32 3.13
N ASP A 99 -2.34 -0.94 2.48
CA ASP A 99 -3.22 -1.92 3.12
C ASP A 99 -2.49 -3.22 3.49
N THR A 100 -1.69 -3.77 2.57
CA THR A 100 -0.98 -5.03 2.82
C THR A 100 0.07 -4.86 3.92
N SER A 101 0.80 -3.74 3.89
CA SER A 101 1.84 -3.46 4.88
C SER A 101 1.25 -3.22 6.27
N SER A 102 0.17 -2.44 6.39
CA SER A 102 -0.49 -2.23 7.67
C SER A 102 -1.06 -3.53 8.23
N SER A 103 -1.71 -4.34 7.39
CA SER A 103 -2.28 -5.64 7.78
C SER A 103 -1.21 -6.57 8.39
N ILE A 104 -0.05 -6.74 7.75
CA ILE A 104 1.03 -7.58 8.31
C ILE A 104 1.58 -7.01 9.62
N LEU A 105 1.73 -5.70 9.72
CA LEU A 105 2.21 -5.06 10.95
C LEU A 105 1.24 -5.26 12.11
N GLU A 106 -0.06 -5.08 11.86
CA GLU A 106 -1.11 -5.31 12.85
C GLU A 106 -1.09 -6.75 13.36
N TRP A 107 -1.03 -7.74 12.46
CA TRP A 107 -0.95 -9.15 12.85
C TRP A 107 0.34 -9.50 13.58
N ALA A 108 1.49 -8.97 13.13
CA ALA A 108 2.76 -9.18 13.82
C ALA A 108 2.72 -8.64 15.26
N LEU A 109 2.21 -7.42 15.45
CA LEU A 109 2.04 -6.83 16.77
C LEU A 109 1.06 -7.62 17.63
N ALA A 110 -0.08 -8.03 17.08
CA ALA A 110 -1.07 -8.84 17.77
C ALA A 110 -0.48 -10.18 18.26
N GLU A 111 0.20 -10.92 17.40
CA GLU A 111 0.86 -12.19 17.75
C GLU A 111 1.93 -12.01 18.82
N MET A 112 2.72 -10.93 18.76
CA MET A 112 3.73 -10.64 19.78
C MET A 112 3.10 -10.27 21.13
N LEU A 113 2.03 -9.47 21.15
CA LEU A 113 1.32 -9.10 22.37
C LEU A 113 0.65 -10.30 23.04
N MET A 114 0.13 -11.24 22.25
CA MET A 114 -0.46 -12.48 22.75
C MET A 114 0.58 -13.51 23.21
N ASN A 115 1.85 -13.36 22.81
CA ASN A 115 2.93 -14.28 23.16
C ASN A 115 4.12 -13.54 23.78
N PRO A 116 4.12 -13.30 25.11
CA PRO A 116 5.17 -12.55 25.80
C PRO A 116 6.59 -13.08 25.58
N LYS A 117 6.74 -14.39 25.35
CA LYS A 117 8.03 -15.03 25.03
C LYS A 117 8.60 -14.53 23.69
N ILE A 118 7.75 -14.37 22.67
CA ILE A 118 8.16 -13.86 21.36
C ILE A 118 8.57 -12.39 21.49
N PHE A 119 7.72 -11.59 22.13
CA PHE A 119 7.98 -10.17 22.35
C PHE A 119 9.29 -9.92 23.11
N LYS A 120 9.53 -10.67 24.19
CA LYS A 120 10.78 -10.57 24.97
C LYS A 120 12.00 -10.93 24.13
N ARG A 121 11.96 -12.03 23.38
CA ARG A 121 13.07 -12.47 22.54
C ARG A 121 13.36 -11.50 21.38
N ALA A 122 12.33 -10.86 20.83
CA ALA A 122 12.50 -9.80 19.83
C ALA A 122 13.23 -8.58 20.42
N HIS A 123 12.88 -8.17 21.63
CA HIS A 123 13.58 -7.09 22.34
C HIS A 123 15.03 -7.46 22.67
N GLU A 124 15.29 -8.68 23.13
CA GLU A 124 16.64 -9.18 23.40
C GLU A 124 17.52 -9.18 22.13
N GLU A 125 16.98 -9.58 20.98
CA GLU A 125 17.69 -9.47 19.71
C GLU A 125 18.00 -8.02 19.35
N MET A 126 17.02 -7.12 19.52
CA MET A 126 17.19 -5.70 19.22
C MET A 126 18.24 -5.03 20.11
N ASP A 127 18.18 -5.28 21.43
CA ASP A 127 19.15 -4.78 22.40
C ASP A 127 20.56 -5.30 22.11
N ARG A 128 20.69 -6.57 21.70
CA ARG A 128 21.99 -7.18 21.38
C ARG A 128 22.62 -6.63 20.10
N VAL A 129 21.83 -6.43 19.05
CA VAL A 129 22.33 -6.09 17.71
C VAL A 129 22.46 -4.58 17.51
N ILE A 130 21.52 -3.81 18.06
CA ILE A 130 21.41 -2.36 17.83
C ILE A 130 21.86 -1.59 19.08
N GLY A 131 21.54 -2.10 20.27
CA GLY A 131 21.73 -1.40 21.53
C GLY A 131 20.71 -0.28 21.75
N ARG A 132 20.92 0.52 22.80
CA ARG A 132 19.96 1.55 23.23
C ARG A 132 20.32 2.98 22.84
N ASN A 133 21.47 3.15 22.18
CA ASN A 133 22.06 4.47 21.92
C ASN A 133 21.77 5.00 20.51
N ARG A 134 21.14 4.20 19.65
CA ARG A 134 20.83 4.59 18.27
C ARG A 134 19.55 3.93 17.75
N ARG A 135 19.00 4.49 16.67
CA ARG A 135 17.89 3.87 15.93
C ARG A 135 18.39 2.75 15.02
N LEU A 136 17.48 1.83 14.71
CA LEU A 136 17.64 0.80 13.69
C LEU A 136 17.94 1.45 12.33
N GLN A 137 18.86 0.86 11.58
CA GLN A 137 19.14 1.20 10.19
C GLN A 137 18.90 -0.03 9.30
N GLU A 138 18.62 0.19 8.02
CA GLU A 138 18.36 -0.91 7.07
C GLU A 138 19.52 -1.90 6.99
N SER A 139 20.76 -1.42 7.13
CA SER A 139 21.96 -2.26 7.17
C SER A 139 22.02 -3.24 8.35
N ASP A 140 21.22 -3.04 9.39
CA ASP A 140 21.12 -3.95 10.53
C ASP A 140 20.20 -5.16 10.25
N ILE A 141 19.26 -5.04 9.31
CA ILE A 141 18.24 -6.06 9.04
C ILE A 141 18.84 -7.46 8.83
N PRO A 142 19.94 -7.65 8.08
CA PRO A 142 20.56 -8.97 7.92
C PRO A 142 21.02 -9.62 9.24
N LYS A 143 21.26 -8.82 10.28
CA LYS A 143 21.69 -9.27 11.62
C LYS A 143 20.53 -9.50 12.58
N LEU A 144 19.28 -9.36 12.13
CA LEU A 144 18.06 -9.54 12.92
C LEU A 144 17.26 -10.78 12.43
N PRO A 145 17.82 -12.00 12.51
CA PRO A 145 17.17 -13.20 12.00
C PRO A 145 15.85 -13.52 12.71
N TYR A 146 15.70 -13.19 14.00
CA TYR A 146 14.47 -13.43 14.73
C TYR A 146 13.37 -12.46 14.33
N LEU A 147 13.68 -11.17 14.12
CA LEU A 147 12.75 -10.22 13.53
C LEU A 147 12.28 -10.68 12.14
N GLN A 148 13.20 -11.12 11.28
CA GLN A 148 12.84 -11.67 9.96
C GLN A 148 11.94 -12.90 10.08
N ALA A 149 12.19 -13.77 11.07
CA ALA A 149 11.34 -14.93 11.32
C ALA A 149 9.92 -14.52 11.77
N ILE A 150 9.78 -13.48 12.60
CA ILE A 150 8.48 -12.92 12.97
C ILE A 150 7.74 -12.44 11.72
N CYS A 151 8.36 -11.62 10.87
CA CYS A 151 7.72 -11.15 9.64
C CYS A 151 7.26 -12.31 8.74
N LYS A 152 8.12 -13.31 8.54
CA LYS A 152 7.80 -14.51 7.74
C LYS A 152 6.66 -15.31 8.34
N GLU A 153 6.67 -15.52 9.66
CA GLU A 153 5.64 -16.29 10.35
C GLU A 153 4.28 -15.56 10.38
N SER A 154 4.30 -14.23 10.53
CA SER A 154 3.09 -13.41 10.40
C SER A 154 2.48 -13.53 9.01
N MET A 155 3.28 -13.44 7.93
CA MET A 155 2.79 -13.65 6.57
C MET A 155 2.31 -15.08 6.31
N ARG A 156 2.91 -16.09 6.97
CA ARG A 156 2.50 -17.49 6.85
C ARG A 156 1.16 -17.77 7.53
N LYS A 157 0.93 -17.21 8.73
CA LYS A 157 -0.31 -17.41 9.50
C LYS A 157 -1.45 -16.50 9.04
N HIS A 158 -1.11 -15.26 8.73
CA HIS A 158 -2.05 -14.16 8.47
C HIS A 158 -1.67 -13.45 7.16
N PRO A 159 -1.82 -14.12 6.00
CA PRO A 159 -1.53 -13.48 4.72
C PRO A 159 -2.46 -12.27 4.51
N SER A 160 -1.93 -11.15 4.02
CA SER A 160 -2.74 -9.94 3.75
C SER A 160 -3.81 -10.16 2.69
N THR A 161 -3.55 -11.07 1.75
CA THR A 161 -4.45 -11.40 0.65
C THR A 161 -4.67 -12.92 0.61
N PRO A 162 -5.53 -13.47 1.50
CA PRO A 162 -5.94 -14.86 1.40
C PRO A 162 -6.81 -15.05 0.15
N LEU A 163 -6.62 -16.16 -0.57
CA LEU A 163 -7.46 -16.58 -1.69
C LEU A 163 -8.53 -17.56 -1.23
#